data_AF-A0A4P5W419-F1
#
_entry.id   AF-A0A4P5W419-F1
#
_cell.length_a   1.000
_cell.length_b   1.000
_cell.length_c   1.000
_cell.angle_alpha   90.00
_cell.angle_beta   90.00
_cell.angle_gamma   90.00
#
_symmetry.space_group_name_H-M   'P 1'
#
loop_
_entity.id
_entity.type
_entity.pdbx_description
1 polymer ?
#
loop_
_entity_poly.entity_id
_entity_poly.type
_entity_poly.pdbx_seq_one_letter_code
_entity_poly.pdbx_strand_id
1 'polypeptide(L)'
;MSTTLYISPAGLQRLRARATTMEAKLELLRQEKNTAYTASGDTWHDNPFFNKLEQDERSAAHDLAEIKGQLANAVAFTPRGRPTDVVRIGSIVEIIRREPGAEDQRELWEITGYGETDKARGQLGYNAPLAAVLIGQEEGAAVGYRQQRLGAQVSIEVEVVALHEDWPRLGDAPGPTSFAEVG
;
A
#
# COMPACT_ATOMS: atom_id res chain seq x y z
N MET A 1 16.72 16.43 -1.05
CA MET A 1 16.24 16.21 0.34
C MET A 1 15.77 14.76 0.42
N SER A 2 16.28 13.96 1.36
CA SER A 2 15.82 12.57 1.54
C SER A 2 14.51 12.57 2.32
N THR A 3 13.44 12.05 1.74
CA THR A 3 12.15 11.90 2.43
C THR A 3 12.24 10.68 3.35
N THR A 4 12.11 10.89 4.66
CA THR A 4 12.07 9.77 5.63
C THR A 4 10.75 9.02 5.51
N LEU A 5 10.80 7.68 5.39
CA LEU A 5 9.64 6.80 5.31
C LEU A 5 9.47 6.06 6.62
N TYR A 6 8.37 6.29 7.33
CA TYR A 6 8.08 5.56 8.57
C TYR A 6 7.45 4.21 8.25
N ILE A 7 8.03 3.13 8.73
CA ILE A 7 7.56 1.78 8.42
C ILE A 7 7.50 0.93 9.69
N SER A 8 6.54 0.03 9.82
CA SER A 8 6.52 -0.91 10.93
C SER A 8 7.66 -1.93 10.80
N PRO A 9 8.10 -2.58 11.88
CA PRO A 9 9.10 -3.65 11.79
C PRO A 9 8.68 -4.79 10.86
N ALA A 10 7.38 -5.14 10.86
CA ALA A 10 6.83 -6.16 9.97
C ALA A 10 6.81 -5.68 8.52
N GLY A 11 6.46 -4.41 8.26
CA GLY A 11 6.53 -3.79 6.95
C GLY A 11 7.94 -3.76 6.39
N LEU A 12 8.93 -3.43 7.23
CA LEU A 12 10.34 -3.45 6.83
C LEU A 12 10.81 -4.86 6.44
N GLN A 13 10.38 -5.89 7.18
CA GLN A 13 10.67 -7.28 6.81
C GLN A 13 10.02 -7.66 5.46
N ARG A 14 8.75 -7.29 5.24
CA ARG A 14 8.07 -7.52 3.96
C ARG A 14 8.77 -6.80 2.81
N LEU A 15 9.22 -5.56 3.02
CA LEU A 15 9.93 -4.79 2.01
C LEU A 15 11.29 -5.41 1.66
N ARG A 16 12.05 -5.89 2.67
CA ARG A 16 13.29 -6.65 2.46
C ARG A 16 13.05 -7.96 1.71
N ALA A 17 12.01 -8.71 2.10
CA ALA A 17 11.65 -9.94 1.41
C ALA A 17 11.29 -9.68 -0.06
N ARG A 18 10.52 -8.62 -0.34
CA ARG A 18 10.20 -8.20 -1.72
C ARG A 18 11.46 -7.84 -2.51
N ALA A 19 12.43 -7.16 -1.91
CA ALA A 19 13.71 -6.87 -2.55
C ALA A 19 14.45 -8.17 -2.92
N THR A 20 14.53 -9.13 -2.00
CA THR A 20 15.18 -10.43 -2.22
C THR A 20 14.48 -11.20 -3.35
N THR A 21 13.15 -11.25 -3.35
CA THR A 21 12.37 -11.89 -4.43
C THR A 21 12.62 -11.22 -5.78
N MET A 22 12.67 -9.89 -5.83
CA MET A 22 12.91 -9.16 -7.07
C MET A 22 14.35 -9.34 -7.58
N GLU A 23 15.34 -9.41 -6.69
CA GLU A 23 16.72 -9.76 -7.05
C GLU A 23 16.80 -11.15 -7.68
N ALA A 24 16.14 -12.15 -7.09
CA ALA A 24 16.08 -13.50 -7.66
C ALA A 24 15.38 -13.51 -9.03
N LYS A 25 14.29 -12.76 -9.19
CA LYS A 25 13.60 -12.62 -10.49
C LYS A 25 14.50 -11.99 -11.55
N LEU A 26 15.23 -10.92 -11.19
CA LEU A 26 16.13 -10.23 -12.11
C LEU A 26 17.26 -11.17 -12.57
N GLU A 27 17.78 -11.98 -11.66
CA GLU A 27 18.82 -12.97 -11.99
C GLU A 27 18.30 -14.06 -12.94
N LEU A 28 17.10 -14.58 -12.70
CA LEU A 28 16.45 -15.52 -13.63
C LEU A 28 16.26 -14.93 -15.03
N LEU A 29 15.75 -13.70 -15.12
CA LEU A 29 15.57 -13.00 -16.40
C LEU A 29 16.89 -12.84 -17.16
N ARG A 30 17.99 -12.55 -16.45
CA ARG A 30 19.33 -12.45 -17.05
C ARG A 30 19.83 -13.78 -17.59
N GLN A 31 19.61 -14.86 -16.85
CA GLN A 31 19.97 -16.22 -17.28
C GLN A 31 19.16 -16.67 -18.50
N GLU A 32 17.85 -16.44 -18.48
CA GLU A 32 16.96 -16.72 -19.61
C GLU A 32 17.35 -15.90 -20.85
N LYS A 33 17.64 -14.60 -20.66
CA LYS A 33 18.08 -13.73 -21.76
C LYS A 33 19.39 -14.19 -22.36
N ASN A 34 20.38 -14.57 -21.55
CA ASN A 34 21.65 -15.08 -22.04
C ASN A 34 21.47 -16.41 -22.81
N THR A 35 20.56 -17.26 -22.35
CA THR A 35 20.20 -18.50 -23.05
C THR A 35 19.55 -18.20 -24.40
N ALA A 36 18.59 -17.28 -24.45
CA ALA A 36 17.92 -16.86 -25.68
C ALA A 36 18.90 -16.21 -26.67
N TYR A 37 19.85 -15.41 -26.18
CA TYR A 37 20.94 -14.84 -26.98
C TYR A 37 21.78 -15.94 -27.64
N THR A 38 22.29 -16.86 -26.82
CA THR A 38 23.16 -17.96 -27.27
C THR A 38 22.45 -18.88 -28.27
N ALA A 39 21.15 -19.15 -28.05
CA ALA A 39 20.35 -20.00 -28.94
C ALA A 39 20.02 -19.34 -30.29
N SER A 40 19.95 -18.01 -30.35
CA SER A 40 19.56 -17.28 -31.56
C SER A 40 20.75 -16.91 -32.47
N GLY A 41 21.98 -16.92 -31.96
CA GLY A 41 23.16 -16.51 -32.74
C GLY A 41 23.03 -15.07 -33.26
N ASP A 42 23.40 -14.82 -34.51
CA ASP A 42 23.38 -13.48 -35.14
C ASP A 42 21.98 -12.88 -35.34
N THR A 43 20.90 -13.68 -35.28
CA THR A 43 19.52 -13.21 -35.52
C THR A 43 18.75 -12.86 -34.24
N TRP A 44 19.45 -12.71 -33.10
CA TRP A 44 18.83 -12.44 -31.81
C TRP A 44 17.99 -11.15 -31.77
N HIS A 45 18.32 -10.15 -32.59
CA HIS A 45 17.58 -8.89 -32.69
C HIS A 45 16.13 -9.06 -33.16
N ASP A 46 15.88 -10.07 -33.99
CA ASP A 46 14.56 -10.39 -34.53
C ASP A 46 13.77 -11.35 -33.63
N ASN A 47 14.36 -11.78 -32.51
CA ASN A 47 13.72 -12.69 -31.58
C ASN A 47 12.74 -11.93 -30.66
N PRO A 48 11.40 -12.05 -30.86
CA PRO A 48 10.43 -11.35 -30.03
C PRO A 48 10.50 -11.77 -28.55
N PHE A 49 10.94 -13.01 -28.28
CA PHE A 49 11.15 -13.49 -26.92
C PHE A 49 12.33 -12.78 -26.26
N PHE A 50 13.43 -12.55 -26.98
CA PHE A 50 14.57 -11.79 -26.47
C PHE A 50 14.18 -10.34 -26.14
N ASN A 51 13.46 -9.67 -27.05
CA ASN A 51 12.99 -8.30 -26.83
C ASN A 51 12.06 -8.20 -25.61
N LYS A 52 11.20 -9.21 -25.39
CA LYS A 52 10.35 -9.29 -24.20
C LYS A 52 11.18 -9.43 -22.92
N LEU A 53 12.18 -10.31 -22.92
CA LEU A 53 13.08 -10.48 -21.78
C LEU A 53 13.87 -9.20 -21.45
N GLU A 54 14.30 -8.42 -22.44
CA GLU A 54 14.92 -7.10 -22.19
C GLU A 54 13.97 -6.12 -21.53
N GLN A 55 12.71 -6.08 -21.97
CA GLN A 55 11.69 -5.22 -21.35
C GLN A 55 11.41 -5.64 -19.91
N ASP A 56 11.28 -6.95 -19.67
CA ASP A 56 11.00 -7.50 -18.35
C ASP A 56 12.19 -7.31 -17.40
N GLU A 57 13.42 -7.47 -17.88
CA GLU A 57 14.64 -7.17 -17.10
C GLU A 57 14.68 -5.69 -16.71
N ARG A 58 14.41 -4.79 -17.66
CA ARG A 58 14.40 -3.34 -17.40
C ARG A 58 13.33 -2.96 -16.37
N SER A 59 12.13 -3.54 -16.48
CA SER A 59 11.05 -3.32 -15.52
C SER A 59 11.45 -3.83 -14.14
N ALA A 60 11.98 -5.06 -14.04
CA ALA A 60 12.39 -5.63 -12.75
C ALA A 60 13.54 -4.84 -12.10
N ALA A 61 14.50 -4.37 -12.89
CA ALA A 61 15.60 -3.54 -12.40
C ALA A 61 15.11 -2.18 -11.89
N HIS A 62 14.15 -1.57 -12.57
CA HIS A 62 13.50 -0.33 -12.12
C HIS A 62 12.77 -0.53 -10.80
N ASP A 63 11.90 -1.55 -10.71
CA ASP A 63 11.16 -1.87 -9.49
C ASP A 63 12.10 -2.15 -8.31
N LEU A 64 13.20 -2.88 -8.54
CA LEU A 64 14.20 -3.15 -7.51
C LEU A 64 14.90 -1.87 -7.05
N ALA A 65 15.22 -0.95 -7.96
CA ALA A 65 15.82 0.33 -7.61
C ALA A 65 14.87 1.17 -6.75
N GLU A 66 13.57 1.19 -7.05
CA GLU A 66 12.57 1.85 -6.22
C GLU A 66 12.48 1.23 -4.82
N ILE A 67 12.41 -0.10 -4.73
CA ILE A 67 12.38 -0.82 -3.43
C ILE A 67 13.63 -0.52 -2.61
N LYS A 68 14.82 -0.51 -3.23
CA LYS A 68 16.07 -0.16 -2.55
C LYS A 68 16.08 1.30 -2.10
N GLY A 69 15.52 2.20 -2.91
CA GLY A 69 15.30 3.59 -2.52
C GLY A 69 14.38 3.73 -1.30
N GLN A 70 13.30 2.94 -1.24
CA GLN A 70 12.42 2.90 -0.08
C GLN A 70 13.16 2.38 1.17
N LEU A 71 13.92 1.29 1.04
CA LEU A 71 14.71 0.71 2.14
C LEU A 71 15.77 1.68 2.68
N ALA A 72 16.45 2.43 1.81
CA ALA A 72 17.46 3.40 2.20
C ALA A 72 16.88 4.56 3.03
N ASN A 73 15.61 4.88 2.83
CA ASN A 73 14.90 5.96 3.51
C ASN A 73 14.00 5.47 4.67
N ALA A 74 13.92 4.16 4.87
CA ALA A 74 13.01 3.55 5.83
C ALA A 74 13.52 3.68 7.26
N VAL A 75 12.68 4.24 8.13
CA VAL A 75 12.88 4.30 9.58
C VAL A 75 11.82 3.44 10.24
N ALA A 76 12.26 2.42 10.97
CA ALA A 76 11.37 1.56 11.72
C ALA A 76 10.70 2.38 12.84
N PHE A 77 9.37 2.37 12.87
CA PHE A 77 8.56 3.01 13.90
C PHE A 77 7.84 1.96 14.74
N THR A 78 7.89 2.13 16.05
CA THR A 78 7.11 1.32 17.01
C THR A 78 6.40 2.28 17.95
N PRO A 79 5.07 2.41 17.86
CA PRO A 79 4.34 3.33 18.73
C PRO A 79 4.45 2.89 20.20
N ARG A 80 4.69 3.84 21.12
CA ARG A 80 4.73 3.60 22.58
C ARG A 80 3.34 3.61 23.23
N GLY A 81 2.37 3.02 22.54
CA GLY A 81 0.93 3.13 22.84
C GLY A 81 0.15 3.68 21.64
N ARG A 82 -1.17 3.49 21.63
CA ARG A 82 -2.01 3.95 20.51
C ARG A 82 -2.42 5.42 20.70
N PRO A 83 -2.27 6.27 19.67
CA PRO A 83 -2.80 7.63 19.70
C PRO A 83 -4.34 7.62 19.61
N THR A 84 -4.99 8.22 20.60
CA THR A 84 -6.46 8.32 20.72
C THR A 84 -7.00 9.74 20.73
N ASP A 85 -6.12 10.74 20.70
CA ASP A 85 -6.43 12.16 20.64
C ASP A 85 -6.61 12.64 19.20
N VAL A 86 -5.72 12.21 18.32
CA VAL A 86 -5.67 12.61 16.91
C VAL A 86 -5.11 11.47 16.07
N VAL A 87 -5.60 11.35 14.84
CA VAL A 87 -5.17 10.30 13.92
C VAL A 87 -3.69 10.48 13.56
N ARG A 88 -2.88 9.49 13.91
CA ARG A 88 -1.45 9.39 13.59
C ARG A 88 -1.10 7.95 13.20
N ILE A 89 0.15 7.71 12.79
CA ILE A 89 0.64 6.34 12.58
C ILE A 89 0.49 5.54 13.89
N GLY A 90 -0.15 4.38 13.81
CA GLY A 90 -0.49 3.49 14.93
C GLY A 90 -1.92 3.65 15.49
N SER A 91 -2.66 4.69 15.08
CA SER A 91 -4.05 4.88 15.48
C SER A 91 -4.96 3.79 14.90
N ILE A 92 -5.90 3.31 15.70
CA ILE A 92 -7.10 2.62 15.20
C ILE A 92 -8.18 3.68 15.10
N VAL A 93 -8.60 3.98 13.88
CA VAL A 93 -9.59 5.01 13.58
C VAL A 93 -10.84 4.36 13.02
N GLU A 94 -11.97 4.72 13.62
CA GLU A 94 -13.29 4.39 13.10
C GLU A 94 -13.82 5.57 12.32
N ILE A 95 -14.34 5.30 11.12
CA ILE A 95 -14.85 6.33 10.23
C ILE A 95 -16.23 5.98 9.68
N ILE A 96 -16.97 7.01 9.28
CA ILE A 96 -18.09 6.89 8.35
C ILE A 96 -17.65 7.48 7.02
N ARG A 97 -17.73 6.68 5.96
CA ARG A 97 -17.53 7.10 4.57
C ARG A 97 -18.88 7.34 3.93
N ARG A 98 -19.05 8.53 3.35
CA ARG A 98 -20.24 8.91 2.57
C ARG A 98 -19.87 9.14 1.11
N GLU A 99 -20.57 8.45 0.22
CA GLU A 99 -20.47 8.64 -1.23
C GLU A 99 -21.83 9.08 -1.78
N PRO A 100 -21.89 10.01 -2.76
CA PRO A 100 -23.14 10.44 -3.36
C PRO A 100 -23.94 9.27 -3.95
N GLY A 101 -25.17 9.08 -3.48
CA GLY A 101 -26.07 8.03 -3.97
C GLY A 101 -25.78 6.63 -3.44
N ALA A 102 -24.91 6.49 -2.43
CA ALA A 102 -24.66 5.24 -1.72
C ALA A 102 -25.08 5.34 -0.25
N GLU A 103 -25.25 4.20 0.40
CA GLU A 103 -25.40 4.14 1.86
C GLU A 103 -24.07 4.45 2.55
N ASP A 104 -24.17 5.06 3.74
CA ASP A 104 -23.03 5.36 4.60
C ASP A 104 -22.31 4.07 5.01
N GLN A 105 -20.99 4.03 4.81
CA GLN A 105 -20.16 2.88 5.15
C GLN A 105 -19.37 3.16 6.41
N ARG A 106 -19.60 2.36 7.45
CA ARG A 106 -18.80 2.42 8.67
C ARG A 106 -17.59 1.50 8.53
N GLU A 107 -16.40 2.05 8.67
CA GLU A 107 -15.13 1.34 8.47
C GLU A 107 -14.22 1.50 9.69
N LEU A 108 -13.39 0.50 9.94
CA LEU A 108 -12.40 0.51 11.02
C LEU A 108 -11.02 0.22 10.44
N TRP A 109 -10.06 1.12 10.68
CA TRP A 109 -8.74 1.05 10.10
C TRP A 109 -7.63 1.27 11.14
N GLU A 110 -6.56 0.50 11.06
CA GLU A 110 -5.28 0.85 11.67
C GLU A 110 -4.43 1.63 10.67
N ILE A 111 -3.98 2.84 11.05
CA ILE A 111 -3.07 3.65 10.24
C ILE A 111 -1.65 3.08 10.40
N THR A 112 -1.15 2.44 9.36
CA THR A 112 0.14 1.73 9.37
C THR A 112 1.25 2.50 8.65
N GLY A 113 2.43 1.88 8.58
CA GLY A 113 3.61 2.43 7.91
C GLY A 113 3.46 2.57 6.39
N TYR A 114 4.50 3.11 5.76
CA TYR A 114 4.52 3.40 4.33
C TYR A 114 4.25 2.15 3.48
N GLY A 115 3.22 2.20 2.64
CA GLY A 115 2.86 1.12 1.71
C GLY A 115 2.28 -0.12 2.37
N GLU A 116 1.89 -0.06 3.65
CA GLU A 116 1.40 -1.20 4.42
C GLU A 116 -0.14 -1.33 4.42
N THR A 117 -0.80 -0.95 3.32
CA THR A 117 -2.25 -1.14 3.17
C THR A 117 -2.56 -2.62 2.95
N ASP A 118 -3.38 -3.18 3.82
CA ASP A 118 -3.92 -4.54 3.73
C ASP A 118 -5.39 -4.50 4.16
N LYS A 119 -6.29 -4.47 3.16
CA LYS A 119 -7.73 -4.35 3.39
C LYS A 119 -8.30 -5.52 4.19
N ALA A 120 -7.77 -6.73 3.99
CA ALA A 120 -8.25 -7.93 4.68
C ALA A 120 -7.94 -7.88 6.19
N ARG A 121 -6.92 -7.11 6.58
CA ARG A 121 -6.52 -6.91 7.97
C ARG A 121 -6.96 -5.58 8.56
N GLY A 122 -7.74 -4.78 7.83
CA GLY A 122 -8.11 -3.44 8.27
C GLY A 122 -6.89 -2.51 8.41
N GLN A 123 -5.83 -2.70 7.63
CA GLN A 123 -4.62 -1.88 7.70
C GLN A 123 -4.57 -0.89 6.54
N LEU A 124 -4.19 0.34 6.85
CA LEU A 124 -4.14 1.44 5.89
C LEU A 124 -2.82 2.18 6.03
N GLY A 125 -1.92 2.03 5.05
CA GLY A 125 -0.65 2.74 5.05
C GLY A 125 -0.87 4.25 5.04
N TYR A 126 -0.09 5.00 5.82
CA TYR A 126 -0.28 6.45 6.00
C TYR A 126 -0.22 7.27 4.69
N ASN A 127 0.42 6.73 3.65
CA ASN A 127 0.52 7.33 2.32
C ASN A 127 -0.65 6.95 1.38
N ALA A 128 -1.61 6.16 1.84
CA ALA A 128 -2.84 5.90 1.10
C ALA A 128 -3.72 7.17 1.04
N PRO A 129 -4.47 7.41 -0.04
CA PRO A 129 -5.28 8.63 -0.19
C PRO A 129 -6.24 8.90 0.98
N LEU A 130 -6.87 7.85 1.50
CA LEU A 130 -7.76 7.95 2.66
C LEU A 130 -6.99 8.31 3.94
N ALA A 131 -5.88 7.62 4.24
CA ALA A 131 -5.09 7.93 5.43
C ALA A 131 -4.53 9.36 5.37
N ALA A 132 -4.11 9.82 4.19
CA ALA A 132 -3.53 11.14 4.00
C ALA A 132 -4.48 12.28 4.41
N VAL A 133 -5.80 12.10 4.26
CA VAL A 133 -6.78 13.10 4.70
C VAL A 133 -7.23 12.92 6.15
N LEU A 134 -7.09 11.72 6.70
CA LEU A 134 -7.41 11.43 8.10
C LEU A 134 -6.30 11.86 9.06
N ILE A 135 -5.03 11.79 8.66
CA ILE A 135 -3.91 12.16 9.53
C ILE A 135 -4.05 13.60 10.01
N GLY A 136 -3.94 13.79 11.33
CA GLY A 136 -4.10 15.10 11.97
C GLY A 136 -5.55 15.47 12.30
N GLN A 137 -6.53 14.63 11.95
CA GLN A 137 -7.93 14.84 12.32
C GLN A 137 -8.24 14.26 13.70
N GLU A 138 -9.18 14.89 14.39
CA GLU A 138 -9.70 14.47 15.70
C GLU A 138 -11.08 13.84 15.54
N GLU A 139 -11.60 13.23 16.61
CA GLU A 139 -12.97 12.72 16.67
C GLU A 139 -14.01 13.82 16.33
N GLY A 140 -15.01 13.48 15.52
CA GLY A 140 -16.04 14.39 15.02
C GLY A 140 -15.64 15.21 13.79
N ALA A 141 -14.38 15.14 13.34
CA ALA A 141 -13.94 15.85 12.14
C ALA A 141 -14.47 15.17 10.85
N ALA A 142 -15.05 15.98 9.95
CA ALA A 142 -15.45 15.55 8.61
C ALA A 142 -14.55 16.18 7.54
N VAL A 143 -13.98 15.36 6.67
CA VAL A 143 -13.07 15.77 5.60
C VAL A 143 -13.52 15.21 4.25
N GLY A 144 -13.50 16.06 3.23
CA GLY A 144 -13.80 15.68 1.86
C GLY A 144 -12.54 15.38 1.05
N TYR A 145 -12.56 14.33 0.25
CA TYR A 145 -11.51 14.06 -0.74
C TYR A 145 -12.10 13.51 -2.03
N ARG A 146 -11.34 13.60 -3.12
CA ARG A 146 -11.77 13.10 -4.42
C ARG A 146 -11.04 11.81 -4.78
N GLN A 147 -11.78 10.80 -5.19
CA GLN A 147 -11.24 9.53 -5.65
C GLN A 147 -11.54 9.34 -7.14
N GLN A 148 -10.52 8.97 -7.92
CA GLN A 148 -10.72 8.57 -9.31
C GLN A 148 -11.23 7.13 -9.38
N ARG A 149 -12.34 6.90 -10.08
CA ARG A 149 -12.90 5.56 -10.37
C ARG A 149 -13.34 5.49 -11.83
N LEU A 150 -12.83 4.51 -12.59
CA LEU A 150 -13.26 4.18 -13.96
C LEU A 150 -13.67 5.40 -14.81
N GLY A 151 -12.77 6.38 -14.96
CA GLY A 151 -12.99 7.56 -15.79
C GLY A 151 -13.81 8.70 -15.15
N ALA A 152 -14.39 8.51 -13.97
CA ALA A 152 -15.10 9.52 -13.20
C ALA A 152 -14.36 9.90 -11.92
N GLN A 153 -14.59 11.12 -11.45
CA GLN A 153 -14.13 11.59 -10.15
C GLN A 153 -15.30 11.61 -9.17
N VAL A 154 -15.17 10.88 -8.07
CA VAL A 154 -16.19 10.79 -7.03
C VAL A 154 -15.73 11.61 -5.83
N SER A 155 -16.59 12.50 -5.36
CA SER A 155 -16.39 13.21 -4.09
C SER A 155 -16.81 12.29 -2.96
N ILE A 156 -15.91 12.08 -2.01
CA ILE A 156 -16.12 11.23 -0.84
C ILE A 156 -15.96 12.12 0.39
N GLU A 157 -16.91 12.04 1.31
CA GLU A 157 -16.76 12.62 2.64
C GLU A 157 -16.46 11.52 3.65
N VAL A 158 -15.58 11.82 4.60
CA VAL A 158 -15.20 10.89 5.65
C VAL A 158 -15.25 11.60 6.98
N GLU A 159 -15.94 11.01 7.94
CA GLU A 159 -16.08 11.51 9.31
C GLU A 159 -15.34 10.58 10.26
N VAL A 160 -14.47 11.13 11.13
CA VAL A 160 -13.83 10.38 12.21
C VAL A 160 -14.84 10.21 13.33
N VAL A 161 -15.25 8.97 13.62
CA VAL A 161 -16.25 8.66 14.63
C VAL A 161 -15.62 8.40 15.98
N ALA A 162 -14.46 7.74 16.01
CA ALA A 162 -13.75 7.41 17.25
C ALA A 162 -12.30 7.04 16.95
N LEU A 163 -11.43 7.23 17.95
CA LEU A 163 -10.11 6.62 18.01
C LEU A 163 -10.03 5.62 19.16
N HIS A 164 -9.51 4.43 18.88
CA HIS A 164 -9.53 3.31 19.83
C HIS A 164 -8.13 2.97 20.35
N GLU A 165 -8.03 2.68 21.65
CA GLU A 165 -6.79 2.19 22.28
C GLU A 165 -6.44 0.76 21.84
N ASP A 166 -7.43 -0.02 21.41
CA ASP A 166 -7.27 -1.35 20.85
C ASP A 166 -8.42 -1.71 19.89
N TRP A 167 -8.29 -2.80 19.15
CA TRP A 167 -9.35 -3.27 18.26
C TRP A 167 -10.63 -3.55 19.08
N PRO A 168 -11.79 -2.97 18.71
CA PRO A 168 -13.05 -3.25 19.39
C PRO A 168 -13.34 -4.75 19.27
N ARG A 169 -13.92 -5.33 20.32
CA ARG A 169 -14.22 -6.77 20.32
C ARG A 169 -15.25 -7.07 19.24
N LEU A 170 -15.19 -8.28 18.67
CA LEU A 170 -16.21 -8.80 17.75
C LEU A 170 -17.57 -8.75 18.45
N GLY A 171 -18.38 -7.76 18.10
CA GLY A 171 -19.64 -7.39 18.78
C GLY A 171 -19.85 -5.88 18.87
N ASP A 172 -18.76 -5.12 19.06
CA ASP A 172 -18.76 -3.66 19.17
C ASP A 172 -18.26 -2.98 17.88
N ALA A 173 -17.41 -3.67 17.10
CA ALA A 173 -16.96 -3.19 15.80
C ALA A 173 -18.08 -3.34 14.75
N PRO A 174 -18.30 -2.35 13.86
CA PRO A 174 -19.01 -2.61 12.61
C PRO A 174 -18.28 -3.77 11.91
N GLY A 175 -19.03 -4.82 11.55
CA GLY A 175 -18.44 -6.04 10.98
C GLY A 175 -17.52 -5.71 9.80
N PRO A 176 -16.46 -6.51 9.55
CA PRO A 176 -15.58 -6.30 8.42
C PRO A 176 -16.45 -6.19 7.16
N THR A 177 -16.34 -5.08 6.45
CA THR A 177 -17.10 -4.85 5.22
C THR A 177 -16.98 -6.10 4.35
N SER A 178 -18.12 -6.74 4.12
CA SER A 178 -18.24 -7.86 3.20
C SER A 178 -17.87 -7.37 1.80
N PHE A 179 -16.59 -7.43 1.46
CA PHE A 179 -16.09 -7.26 0.09
C PHE A 179 -16.02 -8.62 -0.61
N ALA A 180 -17.08 -9.42 -0.46
CA ALA A 180 -17.29 -10.59 -1.30
C ALA A 180 -18.06 -10.16 -2.56
N GLU A 181 -17.43 -10.46 -3.70
CA GLU A 181 -18.03 -10.54 -5.05
C GLU A 181 -18.25 -9.23 -5.81
N VAL A 182 -17.17 -8.75 -6.44
CA VAL A 182 -17.26 -8.38 -7.86
C VAL A 182 -16.12 -9.09 -8.59
N GLY A 183 -16.43 -10.29 -9.09
CA GLY A 183 -15.68 -10.94 -10.15
C GLY A 183 -16.12 -10.44 -11.51
#